data_AF-A0A354M3X7-F1
#
_entry.id   AF-A0A354M3X7-F1
#
_cell.length_a   1.000
_cell.length_b   1.000
_cell.length_c   1.000
_cell.angle_alpha   90.00
_cell.angle_beta   90.00
_cell.angle_gamma   90.00
#
_symmetry.space_group_name_H-M   'P 1'
#
loop_
_entity.id
_entity.type
_entity.pdbx_description
1 polymer ?
#
loop_
_entity_poly.entity_id
_entity_poly.type
_entity_poly.pdbx_seq_one_letter_code
_entity_poly.pdbx_strand_id
1 'polypeptide(L)'
;MAKAKNVSNFAALIAINVKYFSMKVSKILFSLLSVFFILFISCNDAEDEDVPLYSSYSNTMVKSFYLSDDTTSIVDNLSKRFFTIDLVSGNIYNADSLPYGTDISHLVANMEFSSPSKVEIYIKGKDDSGNDKTTTINYLESPSDSIDFSGGRGSVTMTVVAADGTTQRDYVIDVRVHQVKADSLIWENLSGSGLPASDAVAQKTLMKDGSVYCFTENEPGEYSLFKTATPGQGNWQKGTISGISDLDINSIIVSPEGFFALVGTSDSKTLVSSSDGVNWSPVAGSSAFYSLIGMYESTLLGIVKDGSAYKYASYPQQGELTAVPADFPVSGFSNTVSYKSDWGTSQIVFVGGRL
;
A
#
# COMPACT_ATOMS: atom_id res chain seq x y z
N MET A 1 -1.38 -30.49 77.91
CA MET A 1 -0.65 -31.53 77.13
C MET A 1 -0.30 -30.90 75.79
N ALA A 2 0.96 -30.84 75.34
CA ALA A 2 1.91 -31.93 75.07
C ALA A 2 1.41 -32.85 73.93
N LYS A 3 2.19 -33.16 72.89
CA LYS A 3 3.67 -33.14 72.79
C LYS A 3 4.14 -32.81 71.36
N ALA A 4 5.33 -32.20 71.22
CA ALA A 4 5.95 -31.85 69.93
C ALA A 4 7.11 -32.77 69.54
N LYS A 5 7.49 -32.74 68.25
CA LYS A 5 8.83 -32.98 67.65
C LYS A 5 8.89 -32.10 66.38
N ASN A 6 9.84 -31.18 66.20
CA ASN A 6 11.26 -31.34 65.82
C ASN A 6 11.41 -31.98 64.42
N VAL A 7 12.27 -31.48 63.51
CA VAL A 7 13.67 -30.97 63.65
C VAL A 7 13.81 -29.68 62.77
N SER A 8 14.38 -28.54 63.23
CA SER A 8 15.81 -28.10 63.17
C SER A 8 16.46 -28.19 61.76
N ASN A 9 17.32 -27.29 61.25
CA ASN A 9 17.99 -26.04 61.69
C ASN A 9 18.48 -25.29 60.38
N PHE A 10 19.29 -24.21 60.30
CA PHE A 10 20.17 -23.49 61.24
C PHE A 10 20.45 -22.02 60.82
N ALA A 11 21.22 -21.29 61.66
CA ALA A 11 22.08 -20.12 61.44
C ALA A 11 21.91 -19.14 60.24
N ALA A 12 21.59 -17.88 60.57
CA ALA A 12 22.16 -16.67 59.95
C ALA A 12 22.10 -15.48 60.94
N LEU A 13 23.05 -15.41 61.87
CA LEU A 13 23.30 -14.26 62.75
C LEU A 13 24.82 -14.03 62.80
N ILE A 14 25.27 -12.79 63.09
CA ILE A 14 26.60 -12.24 62.71
C ILE A 14 26.60 -11.91 61.21
N ALA A 15 26.78 -10.67 60.74
CA ALA A 15 27.12 -9.39 61.39
C ALA A 15 26.19 -8.25 60.85
N ILE A 16 26.43 -6.93 60.94
CA ILE A 16 27.68 -6.18 61.09
C ILE A 16 27.42 -4.80 61.73
N ASN A 17 28.25 -4.39 62.69
CA ASN A 17 28.10 -3.09 63.38
C ASN A 17 28.90 -1.98 62.66
N VAL A 18 28.60 -1.75 61.39
CA VAL A 18 29.38 -0.84 60.49
C VAL A 18 28.47 0.19 59.83
N LYS A 19 27.59 0.82 60.62
CA LYS A 19 26.80 1.99 60.16
C LYS A 19 27.51 3.34 60.39
N TYR A 20 28.74 3.33 60.94
CA TYR A 20 29.44 4.53 61.40
C TYR A 20 30.94 4.65 61.03
N PHE A 21 31.53 3.74 60.23
CA PHE A 21 32.99 3.77 59.96
C PHE A 21 33.42 3.55 58.50
N SER A 22 32.74 4.18 57.52
CA SER A 22 33.32 4.36 56.17
C SER A 22 32.93 5.66 55.44
N MET A 23 32.28 6.61 56.14
CA MET A 23 32.11 7.99 55.64
C MET A 23 33.44 8.78 55.71
N LYS A 24 34.45 8.36 54.93
CA LYS A 24 35.65 9.16 54.64
C LYS A 24 36.47 8.72 53.42
N VAL A 25 36.38 7.47 52.95
CA VAL A 25 37.22 6.99 51.82
C VAL A 25 36.63 7.36 50.44
N SER A 26 35.30 7.37 50.30
CA SER A 26 34.60 7.54 49.01
C SER A 26 34.89 8.86 48.27
N LYS A 27 35.31 9.92 48.98
CA LYS A 27 35.54 11.25 48.37
C LYS A 27 36.91 11.46 47.72
N ILE A 28 37.86 10.56 47.91
CA ILE A 28 39.22 10.70 47.33
C ILE A 28 39.34 9.91 46.02
N LEU A 29 38.73 8.73 45.93
CA LEU A 29 38.79 7.90 44.72
C LEU A 29 38.03 8.52 43.53
N PHE A 30 36.97 9.29 43.79
CA PHE A 30 36.24 10.03 42.76
C PHE A 30 36.98 11.27 42.20
N SER A 31 38.05 11.72 42.87
CA SER A 31 38.83 12.91 42.46
C SER A 31 39.96 12.60 41.48
N LEU A 32 40.26 11.31 41.23
CA LEU A 32 41.29 10.87 40.29
C LEU A 32 40.71 10.40 38.94
N LEU A 33 39.44 9.98 38.91
CA LEU A 33 38.77 9.58 37.67
C LEU A 33 38.23 10.79 36.86
N SER A 34 38.01 11.94 37.53
CA SER A 34 37.51 13.17 36.93
C SER A 34 38.54 13.95 36.09
N VAL A 35 39.81 13.56 36.10
CA VAL A 35 40.89 14.22 35.33
C VAL A 35 40.98 13.66 33.90
N PHE A 36 40.45 12.46 33.64
CA PHE A 36 40.54 11.79 32.33
C PHE A 36 39.42 12.18 31.34
N PHE A 37 38.66 13.24 31.62
CA PHE A 37 37.47 13.62 30.84
C PHE A 37 37.45 15.09 30.37
N ILE A 38 38.62 15.76 30.35
CA ILE A 38 38.77 17.18 29.98
C ILE A 38 39.66 17.35 28.72
N LEU A 39 39.70 16.34 27.84
CA LEU A 39 40.41 16.39 26.55
C LEU A 39 39.48 16.53 25.33
N PHE A 40 38.20 16.85 25.54
CA PHE A 40 37.24 17.17 24.47
C PHE A 40 36.52 18.50 24.74
N ILE A 41 37.29 19.55 25.04
CA ILE A 41 36.84 20.93 24.82
C ILE A 41 37.37 21.35 23.45
N SER A 42 36.48 21.37 22.46
CA SER A 42 36.77 22.00 21.17
C SER A 42 36.73 23.52 21.34
N CYS A 43 37.88 24.19 21.18
CA CYS A 43 37.93 25.57 20.70
C CYS A 43 39.30 25.91 20.11
N ASN A 44 39.42 25.70 18.79
CA ASN A 44 40.17 26.53 17.86
C ASN A 44 41.53 27.11 18.32
N ASP A 45 42.61 26.43 17.98
CA ASP A 45 43.75 27.09 17.33
C ASP A 45 44.01 26.36 15.99
N ALA A 46 44.54 27.09 15.00
CA ALA A 46 44.56 26.62 13.61
C ALA A 46 45.94 26.10 13.19
N GLU A 47 46.13 24.78 13.25
CA GLU A 47 47.18 24.07 12.51
C GLU A 47 46.52 23.00 11.63
N ASP A 48 46.94 22.92 10.36
CA ASP A 48 46.43 21.93 9.40
C ASP A 48 47.00 20.54 9.73
N GLU A 49 46.36 19.81 10.66
CA GLU A 49 46.50 18.36 10.68
C GLU A 49 45.92 17.78 9.38
N ASP A 50 46.80 17.23 8.53
CA ASP A 50 46.43 16.44 7.35
C ASP A 50 45.55 15.25 7.76
N VAL A 51 44.23 15.47 7.84
CA VAL A 51 43.24 14.41 7.99
C VAL A 51 43.44 13.48 6.80
N PRO A 52 43.87 12.22 6.99
CA PRO A 52 44.17 11.34 5.88
C PRO A 52 42.86 11.07 5.13
N LEU A 53 42.72 11.72 3.97
CA LEU A 53 41.63 11.46 3.05
C LEU A 53 41.63 9.97 2.74
N TYR A 54 40.59 9.27 3.20
CA TYR A 54 40.30 7.89 2.82
C TYR A 54 39.82 7.85 1.37
N SER A 55 40.70 8.26 0.44
CA SER A 55 40.62 7.94 -0.98
C SER A 55 40.80 6.44 -1.12
N SER A 56 39.70 5.70 -0.94
CA SER A 56 39.67 4.27 -1.20
C SER A 56 39.94 4.06 -2.68
N TYR A 57 41.19 3.74 -3.02
CA TYR A 57 41.64 3.53 -4.40
C TYR A 57 40.88 2.41 -5.13
N SER A 58 40.14 1.57 -4.40
CA SER A 58 39.21 0.54 -4.87
C SER A 58 37.76 1.00 -5.08
N ASN A 59 37.45 2.31 -5.00
CA ASN A 59 36.08 2.81 -5.09
C ASN A 59 35.57 2.90 -6.56
N THR A 60 34.67 1.99 -6.93
CA THR A 60 33.97 1.90 -8.23
C THR A 60 32.57 2.54 -8.25
N MET A 61 32.19 3.28 -7.20
CA MET A 61 30.84 3.78 -7.01
C MET A 61 30.49 4.94 -7.96
N VAL A 62 29.41 4.78 -8.71
CA VAL A 62 28.67 5.89 -9.34
C VAL A 62 27.96 6.68 -8.23
N LYS A 63 28.29 7.97 -8.08
CA LYS A 63 27.72 8.87 -7.07
C LYS A 63 26.38 9.45 -7.50
N SER A 64 26.30 9.84 -8.76
CA SER A 64 25.13 10.47 -9.37
C SER A 64 25.01 10.04 -10.83
N PHE A 65 23.78 10.06 -11.34
CA PHE A 65 23.44 9.80 -12.74
C PHE A 65 22.29 10.72 -13.12
N TYR A 66 22.43 11.48 -14.20
CA TYR A 66 21.34 12.24 -14.81
C TYR A 66 21.54 12.36 -16.32
N LEU A 67 20.45 12.51 -17.06
CA LEU A 67 20.50 12.74 -18.51
C LEU A 67 20.65 14.23 -18.81
N SER A 68 21.36 14.60 -19.87
CA SER A 68 21.32 15.98 -20.37
C SER A 68 19.92 16.35 -20.84
N ASP A 69 19.57 17.64 -20.79
CA ASP A 69 18.38 18.13 -21.50
C ASP A 69 18.62 18.08 -23.01
N ASP A 70 17.73 17.39 -23.72
CA ASP A 70 17.68 17.35 -25.19
C ASP A 70 16.54 18.24 -25.69
N THR A 71 16.83 19.06 -26.70
CA THR A 71 15.86 19.97 -27.34
C THR A 71 14.95 19.28 -28.35
N THR A 72 15.19 18.01 -28.71
CA THR A 72 14.33 17.23 -29.61
C THR A 72 13.34 16.32 -28.87
N SER A 73 13.59 16.02 -27.60
CA SER A 73 12.73 15.20 -26.75
C SER A 73 11.40 15.86 -26.42
N ILE A 74 10.34 15.06 -26.29
CA ILE A 74 9.02 15.49 -25.79
C ILE A 74 9.01 15.78 -24.27
N VAL A 75 10.17 15.65 -23.60
CA VAL A 75 10.29 15.71 -22.13
C VAL A 75 10.97 16.99 -21.69
N ASP A 76 10.16 18.00 -21.35
CA ASP A 76 10.64 19.18 -20.62
C ASP A 76 11.46 18.77 -19.39
N ASN A 77 12.65 19.34 -19.22
CA ASN A 77 13.54 19.13 -18.08
C ASN A 77 13.88 17.63 -17.85
N LEU A 78 14.40 16.97 -18.88
CA LEU A 78 14.94 15.60 -18.79
C LEU A 78 16.07 15.50 -17.74
N SER A 79 16.84 16.57 -17.54
CA SER A 79 17.87 16.70 -16.48
C SER A 79 17.34 16.65 -15.05
N LYS A 80 16.03 16.86 -14.86
CA LYS A 80 15.36 16.84 -13.54
C LYS A 80 14.64 15.51 -13.27
N ARG A 81 14.81 14.50 -14.11
CA ARG A 81 14.24 13.15 -13.91
C ARG A 81 15.16 12.33 -13.00
N PHE A 82 14.58 11.76 -11.95
CA PHE A 82 15.33 11.05 -10.91
C PHE A 82 15.68 9.61 -11.33
N PHE A 83 16.97 9.29 -11.30
CA PHE A 83 17.49 7.93 -11.46
C PHE A 83 17.89 7.34 -10.11
N THR A 84 17.51 6.08 -9.88
CA THR A 84 17.96 5.26 -8.75
C THR A 84 19.24 4.55 -9.15
N ILE A 85 20.26 4.60 -8.28
CA ILE A 85 21.51 3.84 -8.39
C ILE A 85 21.47 2.74 -7.32
N ASP A 86 21.15 1.51 -7.73
CA ASP A 86 21.19 0.36 -6.83
C ASP A 86 22.63 -0.16 -6.71
N LEU A 87 23.29 0.26 -5.62
CA LEU A 87 24.64 -0.16 -5.26
C LEU A 87 24.74 -1.58 -4.68
N VAL A 88 23.64 -2.31 -4.54
CA VAL A 88 23.65 -3.76 -4.28
C VAL A 88 23.63 -4.51 -5.61
N SER A 89 22.60 -4.31 -6.43
CA SER A 89 22.40 -5.09 -7.67
C SER A 89 23.16 -4.58 -8.89
N GLY A 90 23.73 -3.37 -8.85
CA GLY A 90 24.40 -2.75 -10.00
C GLY A 90 23.44 -2.28 -11.10
N ASN A 91 22.20 -1.88 -10.76
CA ASN A 91 21.25 -1.32 -11.72
C ASN A 91 21.14 0.20 -11.56
N ILE A 92 21.15 0.93 -12.68
CA ILE A 92 20.86 2.37 -12.75
C ILE A 92 19.60 2.55 -13.61
N TYR A 93 18.54 3.10 -13.03
CA TYR A 93 17.24 3.18 -13.70
C TYR A 93 16.37 4.32 -13.18
N ASN A 94 15.51 4.88 -14.03
CA ASN A 94 14.42 5.75 -13.57
C ASN A 94 13.29 4.89 -12.98
N ALA A 95 12.92 5.18 -11.72
CA ALA A 95 11.90 4.42 -11.01
C ALA A 95 10.49 4.71 -11.53
N ASP A 96 10.23 5.97 -11.88
CA ASP A 96 9.09 6.40 -12.69
C ASP A 96 9.52 6.49 -14.16
N SER A 97 8.64 6.13 -15.10
CA SER A 97 8.99 6.03 -16.53
C SER A 97 8.94 7.38 -17.24
N LEU A 98 9.76 7.55 -18.28
CA LEU A 98 9.67 8.71 -19.16
C LEU A 98 8.34 8.66 -19.95
N PRO A 99 7.72 9.81 -20.29
CA PRO A 99 6.47 9.90 -21.04
C PRO A 99 6.43 9.01 -22.30
N TYR A 100 5.26 8.46 -22.63
CA TYR A 100 5.08 7.63 -23.82
C TYR A 100 5.58 8.34 -25.09
N GLY A 101 6.42 7.65 -25.87
CA GLY A 101 7.01 8.21 -27.10
C GLY A 101 8.22 9.11 -26.88
N THR A 102 8.81 9.14 -25.68
CA THR A 102 10.13 9.74 -25.47
C THR A 102 11.18 8.99 -26.30
N ASP A 103 11.92 9.71 -27.14
CA ASP A 103 13.09 9.15 -27.81
C ASP A 103 14.21 8.95 -26.78
N ILE A 104 14.83 7.76 -26.83
CA ILE A 104 15.93 7.34 -25.95
C ILE A 104 17.13 6.80 -26.75
N SER A 105 17.16 7.01 -28.06
CA SER A 105 18.21 6.50 -28.97
C SER A 105 19.48 7.36 -29.01
N HIS A 106 19.41 8.62 -28.58
CA HIS A 106 20.52 9.58 -28.69
C HIS A 106 20.68 10.45 -27.43
N LEU A 107 20.71 9.84 -26.24
CA LEU A 107 20.75 10.56 -24.96
C LEU A 107 22.16 10.65 -24.36
N VAL A 108 22.59 11.84 -23.97
CA VAL A 108 23.87 12.04 -23.24
C VAL A 108 23.64 11.79 -21.75
N ALA A 109 24.44 10.91 -21.14
CA ALA A 109 24.40 10.60 -19.72
C ALA A 109 25.54 11.29 -18.96
N ASN A 110 25.21 11.92 -17.84
CA ASN A 110 26.15 12.60 -16.94
C ASN A 110 26.32 11.75 -15.68
N MET A 111 27.56 11.41 -15.33
CA MET A 111 27.87 10.49 -14.23
C MET A 111 29.07 10.98 -13.42
N GLU A 112 28.89 11.07 -12.10
CA GLU A 112 29.98 11.40 -11.17
C GLU A 112 30.54 10.15 -10.47
N PHE A 113 31.85 10.13 -10.26
CA PHE A 113 32.58 9.02 -9.65
C PHE A 113 33.48 9.53 -8.52
N SER A 114 34.10 8.63 -7.75
CA SER A 114 35.12 9.01 -6.75
C SER A 114 36.49 9.25 -7.38
N SER A 115 37.07 8.21 -7.98
CA SER A 115 38.39 8.22 -8.58
C SER A 115 38.54 6.98 -9.49
N PRO A 116 37.88 6.97 -10.67
CA PRO A 116 38.00 5.85 -11.60
C PRO A 116 39.35 5.93 -12.34
N SER A 117 39.94 4.78 -12.66
CA SER A 117 41.01 4.69 -13.67
C SER A 117 40.46 4.47 -15.07
N LYS A 118 39.26 3.86 -15.18
CA LYS A 118 38.59 3.56 -16.45
C LYS A 118 37.07 3.54 -16.27
N VAL A 119 36.34 4.05 -17.26
CA VAL A 119 34.88 3.90 -17.36
C VAL A 119 34.55 3.59 -18.82
N GLU A 120 34.17 2.35 -19.11
CA GLU A 120 33.77 1.90 -20.44
C GLU A 120 32.26 1.62 -20.45
N ILE A 121 31.55 2.17 -21.43
CA ILE A 121 30.12 1.91 -21.68
C ILE A 121 30.01 1.05 -22.94
N TYR A 122 29.34 -0.09 -22.83
CA TYR A 122 29.06 -1.01 -23.92
C TYR A 122 27.58 -0.93 -24.29
N ILE A 123 27.29 -0.64 -25.55
CA ILE A 123 25.96 -0.47 -26.12
C ILE A 123 25.76 -1.60 -27.15
N LYS A 124 24.81 -2.50 -26.89
CA LYS A 124 24.43 -3.57 -27.81
C LYS A 124 23.42 -3.06 -28.84
N GLY A 125 23.73 -3.24 -30.11
CA GLY A 125 22.88 -2.89 -31.23
C GLY A 125 23.17 -3.78 -32.44
N LYS A 126 22.88 -3.27 -33.64
CA LYS A 126 23.11 -3.95 -34.92
C LYS A 126 24.07 -3.17 -35.81
N ASP A 127 24.70 -3.88 -36.76
CA ASP A 127 25.34 -3.23 -37.92
C ASP A 127 24.35 -3.04 -39.08
N ASP A 128 24.79 -2.36 -40.15
CA ASP A 128 23.99 -2.07 -41.35
C ASP A 128 23.53 -3.35 -42.10
N SER A 129 24.04 -4.52 -41.73
CA SER A 129 23.69 -5.84 -42.26
C SER A 129 22.85 -6.69 -41.30
N GLY A 130 22.49 -6.17 -40.11
CA GLY A 130 21.67 -6.85 -39.11
C GLY A 130 22.43 -7.81 -38.17
N ASN A 131 23.77 -7.84 -38.23
CA ASN A 131 24.60 -8.63 -37.31
C ASN A 131 24.69 -7.94 -35.93
N ASP A 132 24.93 -8.71 -34.87
CA ASP A 132 25.12 -8.15 -33.52
C ASP A 132 26.40 -7.31 -33.45
N LYS A 133 26.26 -6.09 -32.95
CA LYS A 133 27.34 -5.11 -32.79
C LYS A 133 27.36 -4.61 -31.35
N THR A 134 28.55 -4.47 -30.77
CA THR A 134 28.75 -3.70 -29.54
C THR A 134 29.51 -2.43 -29.87
N THR A 135 28.94 -1.28 -29.59
CA THR A 135 29.64 0.01 -29.59
C THR A 135 30.21 0.24 -28.20
N THR A 136 31.48 0.65 -28.10
CA THR A 136 32.13 0.96 -26.82
C THR A 136 32.48 2.44 -26.77
N ILE A 137 32.13 3.12 -25.67
CA ILE A 137 32.48 4.51 -25.39
C ILE A 137 33.42 4.54 -24.17
N ASN A 138 34.56 5.22 -24.29
CA ASN A 138 35.38 5.59 -23.13
C ASN A 138 34.83 6.87 -22.51
N TYR A 139 34.08 6.74 -21.41
CA TYR A 139 33.36 7.87 -20.82
C TYR A 139 34.29 8.95 -20.25
N LEU A 140 35.54 8.61 -19.93
CA LEU A 140 36.52 9.58 -19.42
C LEU A 140 37.15 10.45 -20.52
N GLU A 141 37.06 10.01 -21.79
CA GLU A 141 37.53 10.77 -22.96
C GLU A 141 36.37 11.44 -23.70
N SER A 142 35.21 10.75 -23.78
CA SER A 142 33.98 11.22 -24.44
C SER A 142 32.78 11.26 -23.47
N PRO A 143 32.77 12.09 -22.42
CA PRO A 143 31.64 12.18 -21.48
C PRO A 143 30.37 12.77 -22.10
N SER A 144 30.47 13.39 -23.28
CA SER A 144 29.36 14.03 -24.00
C SER A 144 28.80 13.21 -25.17
N ASP A 145 29.29 11.99 -25.41
CA ASP A 145 28.77 11.15 -26.50
C ASP A 145 27.34 10.65 -26.18
N SER A 146 26.49 10.62 -27.19
CA SER A 146 25.11 10.15 -27.08
C SER A 146 25.03 8.62 -27.01
N ILE A 147 24.19 8.11 -26.12
CA ILE A 147 23.98 6.68 -25.87
C ILE A 147 22.59 6.27 -26.38
N ASP A 148 22.52 5.12 -27.03
CA ASP A 148 21.28 4.46 -27.45
C ASP A 148 20.79 3.49 -26.36
N PHE A 149 19.67 3.83 -25.73
CA PHE A 149 19.00 2.99 -24.73
C PHE A 149 17.79 2.22 -25.31
N SER A 150 17.47 2.40 -26.60
CA SER A 150 16.25 1.86 -27.25
C SER A 150 16.21 0.33 -27.30
N GLY A 151 17.38 -0.34 -27.23
CA GLY A 151 17.51 -1.79 -27.16
C GLY A 151 16.96 -2.43 -25.86
N GLY A 152 16.45 -1.64 -24.92
CA GLY A 152 15.80 -2.11 -23.69
C GLY A 152 16.77 -2.58 -22.61
N ARG A 153 16.23 -3.08 -21.49
CA ARG A 153 17.02 -3.39 -20.28
C ARG A 153 18.17 -4.36 -20.56
N GLY A 154 19.40 -3.91 -20.35
CA GLY A 154 20.62 -4.69 -20.58
C GLY A 154 21.21 -4.57 -22.00
N SER A 155 20.67 -3.70 -22.85
CA SER A 155 21.36 -3.22 -24.06
C SER A 155 22.59 -2.39 -23.69
N VAL A 156 22.44 -1.45 -22.75
CA VAL A 156 23.51 -0.60 -22.21
C VAL A 156 24.03 -1.16 -20.89
N THR A 157 25.34 -1.33 -20.83
CA THR A 157 26.09 -1.77 -19.64
C THR A 157 27.37 -0.95 -19.49
N MET A 158 27.84 -0.75 -18.27
CA MET A 158 29.04 0.06 -17.98
C MET A 158 29.96 -0.66 -17.00
N THR A 159 31.25 -0.73 -17.29
CA THR A 159 32.29 -1.22 -16.37
C THR A 159 33.10 -0.04 -15.83
N VAL A 160 33.09 0.11 -14.51
CA VAL A 160 33.87 1.11 -13.76
C VAL A 160 35.06 0.41 -13.11
N VAL A 161 36.28 0.85 -13.39
CA VAL A 161 37.51 0.39 -12.73
C VAL A 161 38.03 1.51 -11.83
N ALA A 162 38.35 1.19 -10.59
CA ALA A 162 38.83 2.16 -9.60
C ALA A 162 40.30 2.54 -9.83
N ALA A 163 40.81 3.53 -9.09
CA ALA A 163 42.18 4.05 -9.20
C ALA A 163 43.28 2.99 -8.95
N ASP A 164 42.97 1.89 -8.27
CA ASP A 164 43.86 0.73 -8.09
C ASP A 164 44.05 -0.13 -9.37
N GLY A 165 43.32 0.18 -10.44
CA GLY A 165 43.38 -0.51 -11.74
C GLY A 165 42.93 -1.98 -11.73
N THR A 166 42.34 -2.46 -10.62
CA THR A 166 42.06 -3.90 -10.42
C THR A 166 40.69 -4.17 -9.79
N THR A 167 40.19 -3.28 -8.91
CA THR A 167 38.81 -3.34 -8.45
C THR A 167 37.90 -2.78 -9.53
N GLN A 168 37.08 -3.66 -10.12
CA GLN A 168 36.06 -3.29 -11.11
C GLN A 168 34.64 -3.55 -10.62
N ARG A 169 33.67 -2.83 -11.20
CA ARG A 169 32.25 -3.10 -11.03
C ARG A 169 31.49 -2.85 -12.33
N ASP A 170 30.61 -3.78 -12.64
CA ASP A 170 29.69 -3.67 -13.77
C ASP A 170 28.33 -3.12 -13.32
N TYR A 171 27.73 -2.33 -14.19
CA TYR A 171 26.42 -1.70 -14.03
C TYR A 171 25.55 -1.95 -15.27
N VAL A 172 24.25 -2.18 -15.07
CA VAL A 172 23.22 -2.17 -16.12
C VAL A 172 22.51 -0.82 -16.07
N ILE A 173 22.39 -0.14 -17.21
CA ILE A 173 21.67 1.14 -17.31
C ILE A 173 20.37 0.90 -18.08
N ASP A 174 19.25 1.33 -17.51
CA ASP A 174 17.90 0.96 -17.93
C ASP A 174 16.97 2.19 -17.92
N VAL A 175 16.97 2.92 -19.05
CA VAL A 175 16.12 4.10 -19.26
C VAL A 175 14.73 3.65 -19.73
N ARG A 176 13.74 3.77 -18.84
CA ARG A 176 12.38 3.26 -19.05
C ARG A 176 11.44 4.32 -19.61
N VAL A 177 10.60 3.92 -20.57
CA VAL A 177 9.58 4.74 -21.21
C VAL A 177 8.22 4.05 -21.05
N HIS A 178 7.15 4.81 -20.77
CA HIS A 178 5.80 4.24 -20.70
C HIS A 178 5.41 3.60 -22.04
N GLN A 179 4.93 2.35 -22.00
CA GLN A 179 4.53 1.58 -23.18
C GLN A 179 3.07 1.82 -23.61
N VAL A 180 2.32 2.59 -22.83
CA VAL A 180 0.92 2.95 -23.10
C VAL A 180 0.79 4.47 -23.06
N LYS A 181 0.13 5.06 -24.08
CA LYS A 181 -0.26 6.47 -24.06
C LYS A 181 -1.43 6.64 -23.10
N ALA A 182 -1.23 7.29 -21.96
CA ALA A 182 -2.26 7.45 -20.93
C ALA A 182 -3.55 8.10 -21.50
N ASP A 183 -3.39 9.12 -22.35
CA ASP A 183 -4.49 9.83 -23.02
C ASP A 183 -5.15 9.03 -24.17
N SER A 184 -4.79 7.76 -24.39
CA SER A 184 -5.54 6.84 -25.28
C SER A 184 -6.39 5.84 -24.51
N LEU A 185 -6.73 6.12 -23.24
CA LEU A 185 -7.84 5.49 -22.54
C LEU A 185 -9.17 5.97 -23.15
N ILE A 186 -9.58 5.33 -24.24
CA ILE A 186 -10.86 5.60 -24.90
C ILE A 186 -11.99 5.07 -24.01
N TRP A 187 -12.81 5.98 -23.47
CA TRP A 187 -14.10 5.66 -22.88
C TRP A 187 -15.10 5.33 -23.99
N GLU A 188 -14.95 4.16 -24.59
CA GLU A 188 -15.90 3.67 -25.60
C GLU A 188 -17.20 3.23 -24.90
N ASN A 189 -18.34 3.58 -25.50
CA ASN A 189 -19.60 2.94 -25.13
C ASN A 189 -19.49 1.46 -25.51
N LEU A 190 -19.40 0.58 -24.51
CA LEU A 190 -19.48 -0.87 -24.69
C LEU A 190 -20.89 -1.24 -25.17
N SER A 191 -21.08 -1.09 -26.48
CA SER A 191 -22.31 -1.34 -27.22
C SER A 191 -22.52 -2.84 -27.35
N GLY A 192 -23.12 -3.41 -26.30
CA GLY A 192 -23.15 -4.86 -26.07
C GLY A 192 -22.24 -5.33 -24.93
N SER A 193 -21.85 -4.46 -23.99
CA SER A 193 -21.45 -4.94 -22.66
C SER A 193 -22.60 -5.78 -22.10
N GLY A 194 -22.32 -7.04 -21.78
CA GLY A 194 -23.30 -7.93 -21.15
C GLY A 194 -23.65 -7.56 -19.70
N LEU A 195 -23.45 -6.30 -19.29
CA LEU A 195 -23.89 -5.82 -17.99
C LEU A 195 -25.42 -5.94 -17.89
N PRO A 196 -25.95 -6.53 -16.83
CA PRO A 196 -27.35 -6.90 -16.76
C PRO A 196 -28.28 -5.71 -16.51
N ALA A 197 -29.45 -5.75 -17.15
CA ALA A 197 -30.55 -4.79 -17.01
C ALA A 197 -30.12 -3.32 -17.13
N SER A 198 -29.70 -2.92 -18.34
CA SER A 198 -29.43 -1.52 -18.72
C SER A 198 -30.65 -0.59 -18.61
N ASP A 199 -31.81 -1.16 -18.34
CA ASP A 199 -33.15 -0.56 -18.23
C ASP A 199 -33.69 -0.56 -16.78
N ALA A 200 -32.91 -1.05 -15.80
CA ALA A 200 -33.35 -1.15 -14.40
C ALA A 200 -33.60 0.21 -13.74
N VAL A 201 -34.73 0.35 -13.04
CA VAL A 201 -35.07 1.53 -12.22
C VAL A 201 -34.35 1.54 -10.86
N ALA A 202 -33.92 0.37 -10.37
CA ALA A 202 -33.01 0.24 -9.24
C ALA A 202 -32.00 -0.90 -9.48
N GLN A 203 -30.75 -0.70 -9.06
CA GLN A 203 -29.66 -1.68 -9.22
C GLN A 203 -28.71 -1.63 -8.03
N LYS A 204 -28.32 -2.80 -7.51
CA LYS A 204 -27.23 -2.92 -6.54
C LYS A 204 -26.31 -4.09 -6.85
N THR A 205 -25.02 -3.79 -6.97
CA THR A 205 -23.98 -4.78 -7.30
C THR A 205 -23.10 -5.04 -6.08
N LEU A 206 -22.87 -6.32 -5.80
CA LEU A 206 -22.19 -6.84 -4.62
C LEU A 206 -21.22 -7.97 -5.01
N MET A 207 -20.22 -8.24 -4.17
CA MET A 207 -19.26 -9.33 -4.35
C MET A 207 -19.43 -10.35 -3.21
N LYS A 208 -19.58 -11.63 -3.54
CA LYS A 208 -19.59 -12.74 -2.57
C LYS A 208 -18.97 -13.99 -3.19
N ASP A 209 -18.18 -14.74 -2.44
CA ASP A 209 -17.63 -16.06 -2.86
C ASP A 209 -16.92 -16.03 -4.24
N GLY A 210 -16.18 -14.96 -4.52
CA GLY A 210 -15.49 -14.75 -5.81
C GLY A 210 -16.41 -14.46 -7.01
N SER A 211 -17.72 -14.27 -6.78
CA SER A 211 -18.72 -13.92 -7.80
C SER A 211 -19.31 -12.54 -7.56
N VAL A 212 -19.58 -11.82 -8.65
CA VAL A 212 -20.40 -10.61 -8.66
C VAL A 212 -21.88 -11.01 -8.71
N TYR A 213 -22.67 -10.38 -7.84
CA TYR A 213 -24.13 -10.48 -7.76
C TYR A 213 -24.71 -9.09 -8.03
N CYS A 214 -25.50 -8.96 -9.09
CA CYS A 214 -26.19 -7.73 -9.47
C CYS A 214 -27.69 -7.92 -9.29
N PHE A 215 -28.26 -7.29 -8.28
CA PHE A 215 -29.69 -7.26 -7.99
C PHE A 215 -30.32 -6.07 -8.71
N THR A 216 -31.47 -6.28 -9.36
CA THR A 216 -32.14 -5.24 -10.17
C THR A 216 -33.66 -5.26 -9.95
N GLU A 217 -34.29 -4.10 -10.10
CA GLU A 217 -35.72 -3.92 -10.27
C GLU A 217 -35.93 -3.24 -11.64
N ASN A 218 -36.72 -3.86 -12.52
CA ASN A 218 -36.97 -3.33 -13.87
C ASN A 218 -38.25 -2.47 -13.90
N GLU A 219 -39.35 -3.01 -13.36
CA GLU A 219 -40.56 -2.27 -12.99
C GLU A 219 -40.88 -2.58 -11.51
N PRO A 220 -41.74 -1.79 -10.81
CA PRO A 220 -42.02 -1.99 -9.39
C PRO A 220 -42.50 -3.42 -9.06
N GLY A 221 -41.69 -4.18 -8.33
CA GLY A 221 -41.93 -5.60 -8.03
C GLY A 221 -41.31 -6.61 -9.00
N GLU A 222 -40.77 -6.19 -10.15
CA GLU A 222 -40.08 -7.06 -11.11
C GLU A 222 -38.59 -7.21 -10.77
N TYR A 223 -38.31 -8.02 -9.76
CA TYR A 223 -36.97 -8.24 -9.22
C TYR A 223 -36.18 -9.33 -9.96
N SER A 224 -34.92 -9.05 -10.27
CA SER A 224 -33.98 -10.01 -10.86
C SER A 224 -32.64 -10.03 -10.14
N LEU A 225 -32.00 -11.19 -10.13
CA LEU A 225 -30.59 -11.35 -9.77
C LEU A 225 -29.81 -11.83 -10.99
N PHE A 226 -28.65 -11.23 -11.23
CA PHE A 226 -27.69 -11.65 -12.23
C PHE A 226 -26.36 -11.98 -11.57
N LYS A 227 -25.80 -13.16 -11.83
CA LYS A 227 -24.56 -13.65 -11.21
C LYS A 227 -23.48 -13.97 -12.25
N THR A 228 -22.22 -13.61 -11.96
CA THR A 228 -21.06 -14.04 -12.75
C THR A 228 -19.77 -14.05 -11.94
N ALA A 229 -18.79 -14.87 -12.32
CA ALA A 229 -17.41 -14.77 -11.85
C ALA A 229 -16.50 -14.00 -12.83
N THR A 230 -16.96 -13.72 -14.06
CA THR A 230 -16.17 -13.09 -15.13
C THR A 230 -16.95 -11.94 -15.79
N PRO A 231 -17.20 -10.81 -15.08
CA PRO A 231 -18.05 -9.73 -15.57
C PRO A 231 -17.56 -9.12 -16.90
N GLY A 232 -16.24 -9.03 -17.10
CA GLY A 232 -15.63 -8.58 -18.36
C GLY A 232 -15.83 -9.52 -19.57
N GLN A 233 -16.41 -10.72 -19.37
CA GLN A 233 -16.80 -11.63 -20.45
C GLN A 233 -18.30 -11.56 -20.79
N GLY A 234 -19.11 -10.79 -20.05
CA GLY A 234 -20.55 -10.68 -20.29
C GLY A 234 -21.38 -11.95 -20.01
N ASN A 235 -20.79 -13.00 -19.44
CA ASN A 235 -21.47 -14.26 -19.14
C ASN A 235 -22.21 -14.20 -17.80
N TRP A 236 -23.47 -13.77 -17.79
CA TRP A 236 -24.30 -13.64 -16.57
C TRP A 236 -25.42 -14.68 -16.51
N GLN A 237 -25.57 -15.31 -15.35
CA GLN A 237 -26.68 -16.20 -15.02
C GLN A 237 -27.82 -15.36 -14.42
N LYS A 238 -28.98 -15.28 -15.10
CA LYS A 238 -30.19 -14.61 -14.56
C LYS A 238 -31.02 -15.57 -13.71
N GLY A 239 -31.46 -15.11 -12.54
CA GLY A 239 -32.55 -15.66 -11.75
C GLY A 239 -33.62 -14.60 -11.50
N THR A 240 -34.88 -15.02 -11.34
CA THR A 240 -36.01 -14.12 -11.03
C THR A 240 -36.32 -14.22 -9.54
N ILE A 241 -36.27 -13.09 -8.84
CA ILE A 241 -36.70 -12.99 -7.43
C ILE A 241 -38.23 -12.88 -7.43
N SER A 242 -38.90 -13.68 -6.60
CA SER A 242 -40.38 -13.74 -6.57
C SER A 242 -40.90 -14.16 -5.20
N GLY A 243 -42.20 -13.97 -4.97
CA GLY A 243 -42.82 -14.21 -3.65
C GLY A 243 -42.55 -13.11 -2.61
N ILE A 244 -41.98 -11.98 -3.04
CA ILE A 244 -41.61 -10.82 -2.23
C ILE A 244 -42.02 -9.54 -2.98
N SER A 245 -42.54 -8.55 -2.28
CA SER A 245 -42.84 -7.21 -2.79
C SER A 245 -42.02 -6.16 -2.04
N ASP A 246 -41.96 -4.93 -2.57
CA ASP A 246 -41.37 -3.77 -1.89
C ASP A 246 -39.93 -4.01 -1.40
N LEU A 247 -39.15 -4.81 -2.14
CA LEU A 247 -37.78 -5.16 -1.80
C LEU A 247 -36.86 -3.98 -2.10
N ASP A 248 -36.30 -3.37 -1.07
CA ASP A 248 -35.36 -2.25 -1.20
C ASP A 248 -34.02 -2.77 -1.72
N ILE A 249 -33.85 -2.78 -3.05
CA ILE A 249 -32.62 -3.21 -3.74
C ILE A 249 -31.38 -2.47 -3.20
N ASN A 250 -31.53 -1.20 -2.80
CA ASN A 250 -30.43 -0.40 -2.26
C ASN A 250 -30.03 -0.83 -0.83
N SER A 251 -30.93 -1.46 -0.08
CA SER A 251 -30.68 -1.97 1.27
C SER A 251 -29.88 -3.29 1.31
N ILE A 252 -29.70 -4.01 0.19
CA ILE A 252 -29.13 -5.36 0.21
C ILE A 252 -27.68 -5.36 0.74
N ILE A 253 -27.39 -6.17 1.75
CA ILE A 253 -26.08 -6.36 2.39
C ILE A 253 -25.64 -7.82 2.25
N VAL A 254 -24.35 -8.05 1.95
CA VAL A 254 -23.73 -9.38 1.96
C VAL A 254 -23.41 -9.79 3.39
N SER A 255 -23.73 -11.03 3.76
CA SER A 255 -23.27 -11.68 4.99
C SER A 255 -22.49 -12.96 4.66
N PRO A 256 -21.78 -13.60 5.63
CA PRO A 256 -21.09 -14.87 5.36
C PRO A 256 -22.03 -15.96 4.81
N GLU A 257 -23.23 -16.05 5.40
CA GLU A 257 -24.26 -17.07 5.10
C GLU A 257 -25.10 -16.75 3.85
N GLY A 258 -24.99 -15.54 3.27
CA GLY A 258 -25.85 -15.11 2.16
C GLY A 258 -26.02 -13.60 2.10
N PHE A 259 -27.26 -13.15 2.18
CA PHE A 259 -27.67 -11.75 2.02
C PHE A 259 -28.77 -11.38 3.03
N PHE A 260 -28.77 -10.10 3.43
CA PHE A 260 -29.86 -9.44 4.16
C PHE A 260 -30.39 -8.26 3.34
N ALA A 261 -31.67 -7.93 3.49
CA ALA A 261 -32.29 -6.76 2.85
C ALA A 261 -33.51 -6.29 3.66
N LEU A 262 -34.08 -5.15 3.28
CA LEU A 262 -35.29 -4.59 3.86
C LEU A 262 -36.46 -4.66 2.87
N VAL A 263 -37.65 -4.91 3.41
CA VAL A 263 -38.93 -4.90 2.69
C VAL A 263 -39.84 -3.82 3.25
N GLY A 264 -40.41 -3.02 2.36
CA GLY A 264 -41.46 -2.04 2.65
C GLY A 264 -41.05 -0.60 2.39
N THR A 265 -42.07 0.22 2.10
CA THR A 265 -41.94 1.64 1.71
C THR A 265 -41.99 2.63 2.87
N SER A 266 -42.07 2.15 4.12
CA SER A 266 -42.16 2.98 5.33
C SER A 266 -40.82 3.16 6.05
N ASP A 267 -40.80 4.02 7.07
CA ASP A 267 -39.68 4.19 8.00
C ASP A 267 -39.41 2.95 8.90
N SER A 268 -40.28 1.94 8.85
CA SER A 268 -40.23 0.72 9.66
C SER A 268 -40.33 -0.50 8.73
N LYS A 269 -39.21 -0.89 8.13
CA LYS A 269 -39.11 -1.98 7.14
C LYS A 269 -38.83 -3.33 7.78
N THR A 270 -39.35 -4.39 7.19
CA THR A 270 -39.12 -5.77 7.64
C THR A 270 -37.74 -6.26 7.19
N LEU A 271 -36.94 -6.82 8.09
CA LEU A 271 -35.69 -7.49 7.71
C LEU A 271 -36.01 -8.83 7.03
N VAL A 272 -35.45 -9.05 5.85
CA VAL A 272 -35.48 -10.32 5.11
C VAL A 272 -34.06 -10.85 4.89
N SER A 273 -33.95 -12.15 4.69
CA SER A 273 -32.69 -12.83 4.38
C SER A 273 -32.84 -13.85 3.25
N SER A 274 -31.73 -14.15 2.58
CA SER A 274 -31.64 -15.13 1.50
C SER A 274 -30.24 -15.75 1.47
N SER A 275 -30.13 -17.06 1.24
CA SER A 275 -28.85 -17.76 1.09
C SER A 275 -28.35 -17.80 -0.37
N ASP A 276 -29.25 -17.66 -1.36
CA ASP A 276 -28.94 -17.70 -2.79
C ASP A 276 -29.10 -16.34 -3.51
N GLY A 277 -29.76 -15.38 -2.85
CA GLY A 277 -30.13 -14.07 -3.39
C GLY A 277 -31.41 -14.07 -4.23
N VAL A 278 -32.06 -15.24 -4.41
CA VAL A 278 -33.27 -15.43 -5.23
C VAL A 278 -34.49 -15.65 -4.33
N ASN A 279 -34.36 -16.54 -3.35
CA ASN A 279 -35.41 -16.93 -2.42
C ASN A 279 -35.25 -16.16 -1.11
N TRP A 280 -36.17 -15.23 -0.84
CA TRP A 280 -36.11 -14.33 0.31
C TRP A 280 -37.17 -14.67 1.36
N SER A 281 -36.83 -14.54 2.64
CA SER A 281 -37.74 -14.85 3.76
C SER A 281 -37.59 -13.86 4.93
N PRO A 282 -38.68 -13.50 5.64
CA PRO A 282 -38.61 -12.65 6.82
C PRO A 282 -37.76 -13.24 7.95
N VAL A 283 -36.95 -12.40 8.59
CA VAL A 283 -36.09 -12.81 9.70
C VAL A 283 -36.91 -12.84 10.99
N ALA A 284 -37.18 -14.03 11.51
CA ALA A 284 -37.97 -14.19 12.74
C ALA A 284 -37.27 -13.55 13.95
N GLY A 285 -37.97 -12.66 14.66
CA GLY A 285 -37.47 -12.02 15.89
C GLY A 285 -36.54 -10.82 15.67
N SER A 286 -36.33 -10.34 14.44
CA SER A 286 -35.64 -9.07 14.19
C SER A 286 -36.50 -7.85 14.54
N SER A 287 -35.88 -6.75 14.94
CA SER A 287 -36.52 -5.42 14.89
C SER A 287 -36.91 -5.04 13.46
N ALA A 288 -37.86 -4.12 13.30
CA ALA A 288 -38.08 -3.44 12.02
C ALA A 288 -37.08 -2.29 11.87
N PHE A 289 -36.39 -2.22 10.74
CA PHE A 289 -35.28 -1.29 10.49
C PHE A 289 -35.70 -0.12 9.60
N TYR A 290 -35.10 1.04 9.84
CA TYR A 290 -35.13 2.19 8.93
C TYR A 290 -34.09 2.02 7.81
N SER A 291 -32.87 1.60 8.17
CA SER A 291 -31.77 1.32 7.26
C SER A 291 -30.82 0.26 7.81
N LEU A 292 -30.05 -0.38 6.92
CA LEU A 292 -28.95 -1.28 7.27
C LEU A 292 -27.62 -0.57 6.98
N ILE A 293 -26.70 -0.59 7.94
CA ILE A 293 -25.35 -0.02 7.81
C ILE A 293 -24.44 -1.05 7.10
N GLY A 294 -24.40 -2.28 7.60
CA GLY A 294 -23.55 -3.35 7.07
C GLY A 294 -23.22 -4.42 8.10
N MET A 295 -22.35 -5.37 7.75
CA MET A 295 -21.92 -6.45 8.65
C MET A 295 -20.68 -6.05 9.46
N TYR A 296 -20.76 -6.16 10.78
CA TYR A 296 -19.60 -6.25 11.68
C TYR A 296 -19.40 -7.70 12.10
N GLU A 297 -18.41 -8.37 11.50
CA GLU A 297 -18.17 -9.81 11.65
C GLU A 297 -19.45 -10.63 11.33
N SER A 298 -20.05 -11.30 12.32
CA SER A 298 -21.31 -12.05 12.18
C SER A 298 -22.58 -11.24 12.52
N THR A 299 -22.44 -9.99 12.94
CA THR A 299 -23.55 -9.13 13.39
C THR A 299 -23.92 -8.12 12.31
N LEU A 300 -25.19 -8.12 11.88
CA LEU A 300 -25.72 -7.07 11.02
C LEU A 300 -25.96 -5.81 11.87
N LEU A 301 -25.46 -4.66 11.44
CA LEU A 301 -25.70 -3.36 12.05
C LEU A 301 -26.66 -2.54 11.21
N GLY A 302 -27.53 -1.78 11.87
CA GLY A 302 -28.52 -0.91 11.23
C GLY A 302 -29.07 0.14 12.17
N ILE A 303 -30.09 0.85 11.70
CA ILE A 303 -30.78 1.91 12.42
C ILE A 303 -32.27 1.58 12.45
N VAL A 304 -32.91 1.80 13.59
CA VAL A 304 -34.36 1.75 13.77
C VAL A 304 -34.89 3.15 14.09
N LYS A 305 -36.16 3.40 13.75
CA LYS A 305 -36.83 4.66 14.08
C LYS A 305 -37.86 4.43 15.19
N ASP A 306 -37.67 5.10 16.32
CA ASP A 306 -38.51 5.04 17.51
C ASP A 306 -39.20 6.40 17.69
N GLY A 307 -40.43 6.51 17.17
CA GLY A 307 -41.15 7.78 17.07
C GLY A 307 -40.40 8.78 16.19
N SER A 308 -39.88 9.85 16.81
CA SER A 308 -39.07 10.87 16.13
C SER A 308 -37.55 10.67 16.26
N ALA A 309 -37.10 9.67 17.03
CA ALA A 309 -35.68 9.42 17.29
C ALA A 309 -35.15 8.25 16.45
N TYR A 310 -33.90 8.34 16.02
CA TYR A 310 -33.17 7.23 15.44
C TYR A 310 -32.30 6.54 16.50
N LYS A 311 -32.25 5.20 16.46
CA LYS A 311 -31.43 4.38 17.37
C LYS A 311 -30.62 3.34 16.61
N TYR A 312 -29.41 3.09 17.05
CA TYR A 312 -28.61 1.97 16.57
C TYR A 312 -29.25 0.65 16.99
N ALA A 313 -29.26 -0.31 16.07
CA ALA A 313 -29.73 -1.66 16.29
C ALA A 313 -28.79 -2.68 15.64
N SER A 314 -28.88 -3.92 16.12
CA SER A 314 -28.14 -5.06 15.62
C SER A 314 -29.07 -6.25 15.36
N TYR A 315 -28.68 -7.12 14.44
CA TYR A 315 -29.25 -8.46 14.30
C TYR A 315 -28.14 -9.53 14.30
N PRO A 316 -28.21 -10.54 15.20
CA PRO A 316 -29.10 -10.62 16.36
C PRO A 316 -28.92 -9.44 17.32
N GLN A 317 -29.98 -9.02 18.02
CA GLN A 317 -29.91 -7.85 18.90
C GLN A 317 -28.96 -8.09 20.08
N GLN A 318 -28.00 -7.18 20.25
CA GLN A 318 -27.04 -7.17 21.34
C GLN A 318 -27.23 -5.92 22.21
N GLY A 319 -27.77 -6.11 23.42
CA GLY A 319 -27.98 -5.04 24.39
C GLY A 319 -29.14 -4.09 24.07
N GLU A 320 -29.11 -2.93 24.71
CA GLU A 320 -30.14 -1.88 24.60
C GLU A 320 -29.89 -0.96 23.39
N LEU A 321 -30.99 -0.47 22.80
CA LEU A 321 -30.95 0.42 21.64
C LEU A 321 -30.44 1.82 22.04
N THR A 322 -29.25 2.20 21.56
CA THR A 322 -28.62 3.50 21.83
C THR A 322 -29.02 4.55 20.78
N ALA A 323 -29.14 5.81 21.19
CA ALA A 323 -29.53 6.90 20.28
C ALA A 323 -28.44 7.20 19.25
N VAL A 324 -28.85 7.46 18.01
CA VAL A 324 -27.97 7.93 16.93
C VAL A 324 -27.69 9.44 17.13
N PRO A 325 -26.43 9.90 17.09
CA PRO A 325 -26.09 11.33 17.12
C PRO A 325 -26.71 12.09 15.96
N ALA A 326 -27.08 13.36 16.17
CA ALA A 326 -27.77 14.17 15.17
C ALA A 326 -26.92 14.55 13.94
N ASP A 327 -25.61 14.30 14.00
CA ASP A 327 -24.61 14.47 12.94
C ASP A 327 -24.23 13.16 12.25
N PHE A 328 -24.77 12.01 12.70
CA PHE A 328 -24.52 10.70 12.09
C PHE A 328 -25.55 10.38 10.99
N PRO A 329 -25.13 9.91 9.80
CA PRO A 329 -26.04 9.65 8.69
C PRO A 329 -26.95 8.44 8.91
N VAL A 330 -28.25 8.65 8.76
CA VAL A 330 -29.28 7.62 8.96
C VAL A 330 -29.60 6.82 7.69
N SER A 331 -29.22 7.31 6.51
CA SER A 331 -29.41 6.62 5.23
C SER A 331 -28.37 7.05 4.17
N GLY A 332 -28.38 6.40 3.00
CA GLY A 332 -27.69 6.90 1.80
C GLY A 332 -26.15 6.91 1.84
N PHE A 333 -25.55 6.20 2.79
CA PHE A 333 -24.10 5.97 2.89
C PHE A 333 -23.65 4.83 1.96
N SER A 334 -22.34 4.70 1.74
CA SER A 334 -21.78 3.57 0.97
C SER A 334 -22.01 2.22 1.65
N ASN A 335 -21.85 1.13 0.90
CA ASN A 335 -21.60 -0.18 1.52
C ASN A 335 -20.39 -0.10 2.48
N THR A 336 -20.43 -0.84 3.58
CA THR A 336 -19.30 -1.00 4.49
C THR A 336 -18.19 -1.84 3.87
N VAL A 337 -16.94 -1.35 3.94
CA VAL A 337 -15.74 -2.15 3.77
C VAL A 337 -15.26 -2.60 5.15
N SER A 338 -15.09 -3.90 5.35
CA SER A 338 -14.46 -4.44 6.56
C SER A 338 -12.94 -4.51 6.37
N TYR A 339 -12.21 -4.16 7.42
CA TYR A 339 -10.75 -4.21 7.50
C TYR A 339 -10.33 -4.85 8.82
N LYS A 340 -9.25 -5.62 8.78
CA LYS A 340 -8.60 -6.19 9.96
C LYS A 340 -7.10 -6.06 9.78
N SER A 341 -6.43 -5.47 10.77
CA SER A 341 -4.98 -5.42 10.83
C SER A 341 -4.45 -6.56 11.71
N ASP A 342 -3.21 -6.99 11.47
CA ASP A 342 -2.54 -8.01 12.30
C ASP A 342 -2.27 -7.54 13.74
N TRP A 343 -2.45 -6.24 14.01
CA TRP A 343 -2.14 -5.57 15.27
C TRP A 343 -3.36 -4.88 15.92
N GLY A 344 -4.58 -5.19 15.47
CA GLY A 344 -5.78 -4.47 15.91
C GLY A 344 -7.08 -5.29 15.83
N THR A 345 -8.17 -4.68 16.29
CA THR A 345 -9.51 -5.25 16.17
C THR A 345 -10.05 -5.12 14.76
N SER A 346 -11.02 -5.96 14.40
CA SER A 346 -11.83 -5.78 13.20
C SER A 346 -12.51 -4.40 13.21
N GLN A 347 -12.53 -3.73 12.05
CA GLN A 347 -13.14 -2.42 11.84
C GLN A 347 -14.01 -2.45 10.58
N ILE A 348 -14.99 -1.56 10.51
CA ILE A 348 -15.78 -1.27 9.31
C ILE A 348 -15.71 0.21 8.98
N VAL A 349 -15.67 0.53 7.69
CA VAL A 349 -15.68 1.91 7.18
C VAL A 349 -16.74 2.03 6.10
N PHE A 350 -17.55 3.07 6.17
CA PHE A 350 -18.43 3.54 5.09
C PHE A 350 -18.21 5.05 4.90
N VAL A 351 -18.66 5.60 3.78
CA VAL A 351 -18.50 7.02 3.44
C VAL A 351 -19.78 7.64 2.90
N GLY A 352 -19.91 8.96 3.03
CA GLY A 352 -21.12 9.69 2.66
C GLY A 352 -22.31 9.41 3.59
N GLY A 353 -23.50 9.78 3.15
CA GLY A 353 -24.74 9.59 3.89
C GLY A 353 -25.69 10.79 3.85
N ARG A 354 -26.84 10.64 4.50
CA ARG A 354 -27.90 11.64 4.67
C ARG A 354 -28.41 11.58 6.11
N LEU A 355 -28.65 12.76 6.70
CA LEU A 355 -29.32 12.95 7.99
C LEU A 355 -30.85 12.83 7.85
#